data_AF-A0AAW9SC31-F1
#
_entry.id   AF-A0AAW9SC31-F1
#
_cell.length_a   1.000
_cell.length_b   1.000
_cell.length_c   1.000
_cell.angle_alpha   90.00
_cell.angle_beta   90.00
_cell.angle_gamma   90.00
#
_symmetry.space_group_name_H-M   'P 1'
#
loop_
_entity.id
_entity.type
_entity.pdbx_description
1 polymer ?
#
loop_
_entity_poly.entity_id
_entity_poly.type
_entity_poly.pdbx_seq_one_letter_code
_entity_poly.pdbx_strand_id
1 'polypeptide(L)'
;MVDQAQTYYQSEQYHKAIELLEKELQNSHPSPEIFGLLSRCYLAIGDIIRSEKIAAQGLESYSDSDILQEIYNNSKNQLNQILLAIRQIEDGQHTSAEINFIKANTELLIKNQQFEQAIDQLSLLADARKAKTTNILWIGQYLKEIYFEPAAEVHKHKYTKLLFEEVIFYYLKACKLYEKGYQEIREAAKNAD
;
A
#
# COMPACT_ATOMS: atom_id res chain seq x y z
N MET A 1 -11.07 6.51 -25.53
CA MET A 1 -10.42 6.78 -24.22
C MET A 1 -9.75 5.52 -23.67
N VAL A 2 -10.39 4.35 -23.73
CA VAL A 2 -9.78 3.07 -23.33
C VAL A 2 -8.45 2.79 -24.05
N ASP A 3 -8.34 2.99 -25.37
CA ASP A 3 -7.07 2.79 -26.10
C ASP A 3 -5.93 3.69 -25.61
N GLN A 4 -6.25 4.92 -25.21
CA GLN A 4 -5.28 5.86 -24.65
C GLN A 4 -4.85 5.43 -23.25
N ALA A 5 -5.79 4.99 -22.41
CA ALA A 5 -5.48 4.43 -21.10
C ALA A 5 -4.61 3.17 -21.23
N GLN A 6 -4.90 2.32 -22.22
CA GLN A 6 -4.10 1.14 -22.54
C GLN A 6 -2.67 1.51 -22.95
N THR A 7 -2.50 2.59 -23.72
CA THR A 7 -1.18 3.11 -24.10
C THR A 7 -0.42 3.62 -22.87
N TYR A 8 -1.09 4.34 -21.96
CA TYR A 8 -0.48 4.76 -20.69
C TYR A 8 -0.07 3.57 -19.83
N TYR A 9 -0.92 2.55 -19.72
CA TYR A 9 -0.63 1.31 -19.00
C TYR A 9 0.60 0.59 -19.57
N GLN A 10 0.67 0.42 -20.89
CA GLN A 10 1.81 -0.22 -21.57
C GLN A 10 3.12 0.57 -21.42
N SER A 11 3.02 1.89 -21.21
CA SER A 11 4.16 2.78 -20.98
C SER A 11 4.49 2.99 -19.49
N GLU A 12 3.91 2.16 -18.61
CA GLU A 12 4.03 2.24 -17.14
C GLU A 12 3.60 3.60 -16.53
N GLN A 13 2.78 4.37 -17.24
CA GLN A 13 2.21 5.64 -16.77
C GLN A 13 0.89 5.40 -16.03
N TYR A 14 0.93 4.56 -14.99
CA TYR A 14 -0.27 4.04 -14.32
C TYR A 14 -1.18 5.13 -13.75
N HIS A 15 -0.64 6.18 -13.14
CA HIS A 15 -1.46 7.28 -12.59
C HIS A 15 -2.28 8.01 -13.66
N LYS A 16 -1.72 8.20 -14.86
CA LYS A 16 -2.46 8.81 -15.98
C LYS A 16 -3.52 7.88 -16.53
N ALA A 17 -3.23 6.57 -16.57
CA ALA A 17 -4.22 5.57 -16.95
C ALA A 17 -5.38 5.55 -15.94
N ILE A 18 -5.08 5.57 -14.63
CA ILE A 18 -6.07 5.60 -13.55
C ILE A 18 -6.94 6.84 -13.66
N GLU A 19 -6.37 8.04 -13.75
CA GLU A 19 -7.13 9.30 -13.86
C GLU A 19 -8.11 9.25 -15.04
N LEU A 20 -7.66 8.77 -16.19
CA LEU A 20 -8.49 8.66 -17.40
C LEU A 20 -9.61 7.63 -17.23
N LEU A 21 -9.31 6.47 -16.62
CA LEU A 21 -10.27 5.38 -16.44
C LEU A 21 -11.29 5.68 -15.34
N GLU A 22 -10.89 6.34 -14.24
CA GLU A 22 -11.80 6.79 -13.18
C GLU A 22 -12.82 7.79 -13.73
N LYS A 23 -12.40 8.69 -14.62
CA LYS A 23 -13.32 9.59 -15.32
C LYS A 23 -14.30 8.85 -16.21
N GLU A 24 -13.82 7.86 -16.95
CA GLU A 24 -14.66 7.05 -17.83
C GLU A 24 -15.66 6.19 -17.04
N LEU A 25 -15.26 5.72 -15.86
CA LEU A 25 -16.11 4.95 -14.94
C LEU A 25 -17.34 5.74 -14.47
N GLN A 26 -17.31 7.08 -14.51
CA GLN A 26 -18.44 7.94 -14.17
C GLN A 26 -19.52 8.01 -15.25
N ASN A 27 -19.29 7.46 -16.44
CA ASN A 27 -20.29 7.40 -17.50
C ASN A 27 -21.36 6.32 -17.19
N SER A 28 -22.57 6.45 -17.75
CA SER A 28 -23.73 5.63 -17.36
C SER A 28 -23.60 4.12 -17.60
N HIS A 29 -22.69 3.69 -18.48
CA HIS A 29 -22.49 2.29 -18.85
C HIS A 29 -21.00 1.99 -19.11
N PRO A 30 -20.17 1.92 -18.05
CA PRO A 30 -18.76 1.59 -18.21
C PRO A 30 -18.61 0.13 -18.64
N SER A 31 -17.81 -0.11 -19.67
CA SER A 31 -17.58 -1.46 -20.22
C SER A 31 -16.71 -2.32 -19.27
N PRO A 32 -16.79 -3.66 -19.35
CA PRO A 32 -15.97 -4.55 -18.52
C PRO A 32 -14.46 -4.33 -18.71
N GLU A 33 -14.02 -3.86 -19.88
CA GLU A 33 -12.63 -3.52 -20.17
C GLU A 33 -12.12 -2.36 -19.30
N ILE A 34 -12.98 -1.38 -18.98
CA ILE A 34 -12.61 -0.25 -18.11
C ILE A 34 -12.33 -0.74 -16.69
N PHE A 35 -13.24 -1.54 -16.12
CA PHE A 35 -13.04 -2.15 -14.81
C PHE A 35 -11.78 -3.01 -14.77
N GLY A 36 -11.58 -3.86 -15.79
CA GLY A 36 -10.44 -4.74 -15.88
C GLY A 36 -9.11 -3.98 -15.97
N LEU A 37 -9.03 -2.97 -16.83
CA LEU A 37 -7.82 -2.17 -17.00
C LEU A 37 -7.53 -1.31 -15.76
N LEU A 38 -8.55 -0.70 -15.16
CA LEU A 38 -8.39 0.11 -13.95
C LEU A 38 -7.91 -0.75 -12.78
N SER A 39 -8.50 -1.93 -12.60
CA SER A 39 -8.08 -2.88 -11.56
C SER A 39 -6.63 -3.33 -11.75
N ARG A 40 -6.18 -3.57 -12.99
CA ARG A 40 -4.78 -3.88 -13.31
C ARG A 40 -3.84 -2.71 -13.02
N CYS A 41 -4.26 -1.47 -13.30
CA CYS A 41 -3.47 -0.29 -12.95
C CYS A 41 -3.26 -0.19 -11.43
N TYR A 42 -4.32 -0.45 -10.64
CA TYR A 42 -4.20 -0.46 -9.18
C TYR A 42 -3.26 -1.56 -8.66
N LEU A 43 -3.30 -2.77 -9.23
CA LEU A 43 -2.31 -3.81 -8.91
C LEU A 43 -0.88 -3.37 -9.24
N ALA A 44 -0.68 -2.73 -10.39
CA ALA A 44 0.64 -2.30 -10.85
C ALA A 44 1.27 -1.22 -9.93
N ILE A 45 0.45 -0.46 -9.21
CA ILE A 45 0.93 0.51 -8.20
C ILE A 45 0.91 -0.03 -6.76
N GLY A 46 0.48 -1.28 -6.55
CA GLY A 46 0.41 -1.94 -5.25
C GLY A 46 -0.88 -1.70 -4.45
N ASP A 47 -1.86 -0.97 -5.00
CA ASP A 47 -3.16 -0.73 -4.36
C ASP A 47 -4.12 -1.90 -4.60
N ILE A 48 -3.81 -3.02 -3.95
CA ILE A 48 -4.55 -4.28 -4.12
C ILE A 48 -6.01 -4.13 -3.62
N ILE A 49 -6.24 -3.31 -2.60
CA ILE A 49 -7.58 -3.07 -2.05
C ILE A 49 -8.48 -2.40 -3.10
N ARG A 50 -8.01 -1.32 -3.75
CA ARG A 50 -8.79 -0.67 -4.81
C ARG A 50 -8.94 -1.58 -6.03
N SER A 51 -7.92 -2.35 -6.37
CA SER A 51 -8.01 -3.34 -7.45
C SER A 51 -9.16 -4.34 -7.23
N GLU A 52 -9.25 -4.95 -6.04
CA GLU A 52 -10.31 -5.92 -5.72
C GLU A 52 -11.69 -5.27 -5.77
N LYS A 53 -11.84 -4.07 -5.19
CA LYS A 53 -13.11 -3.32 -5.19
C LYS A 53 -13.60 -2.99 -6.60
N ILE A 54 -12.72 -2.52 -7.48
CA ILE A 54 -13.09 -2.20 -8.86
C ILE A 54 -13.47 -3.46 -9.63
N ALA A 55 -12.73 -4.56 -9.46
CA ALA A 55 -13.07 -5.81 -10.12
C ALA A 55 -14.43 -6.35 -9.63
N ALA A 56 -14.70 -6.25 -8.32
CA ALA A 56 -15.97 -6.62 -7.72
C ALA A 56 -17.13 -5.78 -8.28
N GLN A 57 -16.97 -4.45 -8.32
CA GLN A 57 -17.96 -3.55 -8.91
C GLN A 57 -18.26 -3.88 -10.38
N GLY A 58 -17.22 -4.23 -11.16
CA GLY A 58 -17.40 -4.68 -12.54
C GLY A 58 -18.22 -5.96 -12.63
N LEU A 59 -17.97 -6.93 -11.74
CA LEU A 59 -18.71 -8.20 -11.69
C LEU A 59 -20.18 -8.03 -11.28
N GLU A 60 -20.53 -6.99 -10.52
CA GLU A 60 -21.94 -6.67 -10.22
C GLU A 60 -22.73 -6.34 -11.50
N SER A 61 -22.08 -5.73 -12.50
CA SER A 61 -22.69 -5.38 -13.79
C SER A 61 -22.47 -6.42 -14.88
N TYR A 62 -21.40 -7.23 -14.75
CA TYR A 62 -20.93 -8.18 -15.75
C TYR A 62 -20.53 -9.51 -15.10
N SER A 63 -21.50 -10.21 -14.50
CA SER A 63 -21.26 -11.42 -13.69
C SER A 63 -20.54 -12.55 -14.43
N ASP A 64 -20.73 -12.63 -15.73
CA ASP A 64 -20.20 -13.72 -16.58
C ASP A 64 -18.86 -13.35 -17.24
N SER A 65 -18.24 -12.23 -16.82
CA SER A 65 -16.96 -11.80 -17.36
C SER A 65 -15.80 -12.60 -16.76
N ASP A 66 -15.30 -13.58 -17.51
CA ASP A 66 -14.14 -14.39 -17.12
C ASP A 66 -12.92 -13.53 -16.75
N ILE A 67 -12.68 -12.46 -17.51
CA ILE A 67 -11.55 -11.55 -17.29
C ILE A 67 -11.68 -10.84 -15.93
N LEU A 68 -12.86 -10.33 -15.60
CA LEU A 68 -13.08 -9.67 -14.31
C LEU A 68 -13.02 -10.66 -13.16
N GLN A 69 -13.52 -11.88 -13.38
CA GLN A 69 -13.47 -12.94 -12.38
C GLN A 69 -12.03 -13.37 -12.06
N GLU A 70 -11.18 -13.49 -13.08
CA GLU A 70 -9.75 -13.77 -12.92
C GLU A 70 -9.06 -12.66 -12.12
N ILE A 71 -9.27 -11.40 -12.50
CA ILE A 71 -8.66 -10.25 -11.82
C ILE A 71 -9.12 -10.17 -10.36
N TYR A 72 -10.42 -10.28 -10.11
CA TYR A 72 -10.99 -10.30 -8.76
C TYR A 72 -10.35 -11.40 -7.89
N ASN A 73 -10.27 -12.62 -8.42
CA ASN A 73 -9.67 -13.75 -7.69
C ASN A 73 -8.18 -13.52 -7.41
N ASN A 74 -7.43 -12.96 -8.37
CA ASN A 74 -6.02 -12.61 -8.17
C ASN A 74 -5.86 -11.57 -7.06
N SER A 75 -6.61 -10.46 -7.10
CA SER A 75 -6.53 -9.40 -6.08
C SER A 75 -6.94 -9.91 -4.71
N LYS A 76 -8.00 -10.73 -4.62
CA LYS A 76 -8.42 -11.38 -3.37
C LYS A 76 -7.35 -12.32 -2.81
N ASN A 77 -6.69 -13.09 -3.66
CA ASN A 77 -5.58 -13.96 -3.23
C ASN A 77 -4.39 -13.16 -2.69
N GLN A 78 -4.07 -12.02 -3.32
CA GLN A 78 -3.02 -11.12 -2.83
C GLN A 78 -3.39 -10.44 -1.50
N LEU A 79 -4.65 -10.04 -1.32
CA LEU A 79 -5.14 -9.55 -0.02
C LEU A 79 -5.02 -10.62 1.06
N ASN A 80 -5.35 -11.88 0.74
CA ASN A 80 -5.18 -12.99 1.67
C ASN A 80 -3.70 -13.19 2.05
N GLN A 81 -2.76 -13.02 1.12
CA GLN A 81 -1.33 -13.06 1.44
C GLN A 81 -0.91 -11.94 2.39
N ILE A 82 -1.42 -10.71 2.22
CA ILE A 82 -1.20 -9.60 3.16
C ILE A 82 -1.74 -9.96 4.56
N LEU A 83 -2.95 -10.48 4.66
CA LEU A 83 -3.56 -10.86 5.94
C LEU A 83 -2.79 -12.01 6.62
N LEU A 84 -2.30 -12.98 5.85
CA LEU A 84 -1.45 -14.04 6.38
C LEU A 84 -0.11 -13.51 6.88
N ALA A 85 0.52 -12.57 6.14
CA ALA A 85 1.76 -11.92 6.58
C ALA A 85 1.58 -11.18 7.90
N ILE A 86 0.47 -10.45 8.07
CA ILE A 86 0.11 -9.75 9.31
C ILE A 86 0.01 -10.75 10.47
N ARG A 87 -0.75 -11.83 10.31
CA ARG A 87 -0.87 -12.89 11.34
C ARG A 87 0.47 -13.54 11.68
N GLN A 88 1.29 -13.83 10.68
CA GLN A 88 2.62 -14.39 10.90
C GLN A 88 3.50 -13.42 11.72
N ILE A 89 3.40 -12.12 11.49
CA ILE A 89 4.10 -11.10 12.29
C ILE A 89 3.56 -11.04 13.72
N GLU A 90 2.23 -11.13 13.91
CA GLU A 90 1.59 -11.25 15.24
C GLU A 90 2.11 -12.47 16.02
N ASP A 91 2.34 -13.59 15.31
CA ASP A 91 2.90 -14.82 15.85
C ASP A 91 4.41 -14.75 16.10
N GLY A 92 5.07 -13.64 15.75
CA GLY A 92 6.50 -13.42 15.96
C GLY A 92 7.39 -13.96 14.84
N GLN A 93 6.84 -14.25 13.67
CA GLN A 93 7.64 -14.54 12.48
C GLN A 93 8.19 -13.23 11.90
N HIS A 94 9.35 -13.32 11.26
CA HIS A 94 10.04 -12.18 10.64
C HIS A 94 10.48 -12.46 9.21
N THR A 95 10.24 -13.68 8.71
CA THR A 95 10.53 -14.09 7.33
C THR A 95 9.60 -15.22 6.92
N SER A 96 9.03 -15.10 5.73
CA SER A 96 8.17 -16.07 5.06
C SER A 96 7.93 -15.59 3.62
N ALA A 97 7.25 -16.37 2.79
CA ALA A 97 6.84 -15.92 1.47
C ALA A 97 5.87 -14.73 1.57
N GLU A 98 4.91 -14.79 2.48
CA GLU A 98 3.89 -13.75 2.68
C GLU A 98 4.50 -12.46 3.25
N ILE A 99 5.46 -12.56 4.19
CA ILE A 99 6.18 -11.40 4.72
C ILE A 99 7.04 -10.75 3.63
N ASN A 100 7.67 -11.53 2.75
CA ASN A 100 8.41 -10.98 1.62
C ASN A 100 7.47 -10.32 0.60
N PHE A 101 6.29 -10.90 0.38
CA PHE A 101 5.25 -10.32 -0.48
C PHE A 101 4.79 -8.95 0.03
N ILE A 102 4.40 -8.83 1.30
CA ILE A 102 3.92 -7.55 1.84
C ILE A 102 5.02 -6.47 1.87
N LYS A 103 6.30 -6.86 2.07
CA LYS A 103 7.43 -5.94 1.93
C LYS A 103 7.55 -5.40 0.50
N ALA A 104 7.55 -6.29 -0.49
CA ALA A 104 7.59 -5.90 -1.89
C ALA A 104 6.39 -5.02 -2.29
N ASN A 105 5.19 -5.33 -1.78
CA ASN A 105 4.02 -4.50 -2.00
C ASN A 105 4.16 -3.12 -1.35
N THR A 106 4.72 -3.05 -0.12
CA THR A 106 5.00 -1.77 0.55
C THR A 106 5.97 -0.91 -0.26
N GLU A 107 7.05 -1.51 -0.76
CA GLU A 107 8.03 -0.83 -1.61
C GLU A 107 7.40 -0.33 -2.91
N LEU A 108 6.49 -1.13 -3.51
CA LEU A 108 5.77 -0.73 -4.71
C LEU A 108 4.84 0.47 -4.46
N LEU A 109 4.10 0.47 -3.34
CA LEU A 109 3.27 1.60 -2.92
C LEU A 109 4.11 2.87 -2.75
N ILE A 110 5.24 2.78 -2.04
CA ILE A 110 6.16 3.92 -1.81
C ILE A 110 6.73 4.42 -3.14
N LYS A 111 7.22 3.52 -4.01
CA LYS A 111 7.77 3.86 -5.32
C LYS A 111 6.76 4.62 -6.19
N ASN A 112 5.48 4.24 -6.10
CA ASN A 112 4.38 4.88 -6.83
C ASN A 112 3.71 6.02 -6.06
N GLN A 113 4.35 6.52 -4.99
CA GLN A 113 3.86 7.62 -4.15
C GLN A 113 2.44 7.40 -3.59
N GLN A 114 2.04 6.14 -3.42
CA GLN A 114 0.80 5.75 -2.74
C GLN A 114 1.03 5.77 -1.22
N PHE A 115 1.44 6.93 -0.70
CA PHE A 115 1.90 7.08 0.68
C PHE A 115 0.80 6.80 1.69
N GLU A 116 -0.44 7.20 1.38
CA GLU A 116 -1.58 6.93 2.24
C GLU A 116 -1.77 5.42 2.47
N GLN A 117 -1.84 4.65 1.39
CA GLN A 117 -1.99 3.20 1.43
C GLN A 117 -0.78 2.51 2.07
N ALA A 118 0.43 3.01 1.80
CA ALA A 118 1.65 2.48 2.42
C ALA A 118 1.61 2.68 3.95
N ILE A 119 1.22 3.86 4.43
CA ILE A 119 1.06 4.16 5.86
C ILE A 119 -0.01 3.28 6.48
N ASP A 120 -1.17 3.13 5.83
CA ASP A 120 -2.26 2.28 6.33
C ASP A 120 -1.81 0.82 6.47
N GLN A 121 -1.08 0.28 5.48
CA GLN A 121 -0.51 -1.07 5.54
C GLN A 121 0.55 -1.20 6.65
N LEU A 122 1.44 -0.21 6.78
CA LEU A 122 2.48 -0.18 7.82
C LEU A 122 1.87 -0.05 9.23
N SER A 123 0.73 0.63 9.37
CA SER A 123 -0.02 0.71 10.64
C SER A 123 -0.50 -0.65 11.09
N LEU A 124 -1.12 -1.43 10.19
CA LEU A 124 -1.54 -2.80 10.51
C LEU A 124 -0.36 -3.68 10.93
N LEU A 125 0.79 -3.49 10.29
CA LEU A 125 2.01 -4.23 10.61
C LEU A 125 2.63 -3.81 11.95
N ALA A 126 2.59 -2.51 12.27
CA ALA A 126 3.03 -1.99 13.56
C ALA A 126 2.17 -2.53 14.71
N ASP A 127 0.84 -2.54 14.53
CA ASP A 127 -0.10 -3.13 15.50
C ASP A 127 0.15 -4.63 15.68
N ALA A 128 0.32 -5.37 14.59
CA ALA A 128 0.64 -6.79 14.62
C ALA A 128 1.95 -7.07 15.37
N ARG A 129 2.99 -6.30 15.07
CA ARG A 129 4.30 -6.42 15.71
C ARG A 129 4.22 -6.10 17.20
N LYS A 130 3.41 -5.12 17.64
CA LYS A 130 3.29 -4.72 19.05
C LYS A 130 3.01 -5.91 19.98
N ALA A 131 2.34 -6.96 19.49
CA ALA A 131 2.09 -8.19 20.25
C ALA A 131 3.37 -8.95 20.64
N LYS A 132 4.51 -8.74 19.97
CA LYS A 132 5.76 -9.50 20.15
C LYS A 132 7.02 -8.63 20.02
N THR A 133 8.08 -8.99 20.73
CA THR A 133 9.37 -8.28 20.72
C THR A 133 10.28 -8.72 19.56
N THR A 134 9.74 -8.97 18.37
CA THR A 134 10.55 -9.31 17.19
C THR A 134 11.33 -8.10 16.71
N ASN A 135 12.54 -8.34 16.20
CA ASN A 135 13.46 -7.29 15.73
C ASN A 135 13.16 -6.91 14.27
N ILE A 136 11.91 -6.54 14.00
CA ILE A 136 11.45 -6.14 12.67
C ILE A 136 11.75 -4.65 12.48
N LEU A 137 12.85 -4.33 11.78
CA LEU A 137 13.31 -2.95 11.59
C LEU A 137 12.74 -2.28 10.34
N TRP A 138 12.31 -3.07 9.35
CA TRP A 138 11.92 -2.53 8.05
C TRP A 138 10.60 -1.73 8.12
N ILE A 139 9.71 -2.00 9.08
CA ILE A 139 8.49 -1.20 9.30
C ILE A 139 8.88 0.25 9.62
N GLY A 140 9.68 0.45 10.67
CA GLY A 140 10.20 1.77 11.05
C GLY A 140 11.07 2.41 9.98
N GLN A 141 11.80 1.62 9.19
CA GLN A 141 12.57 2.12 8.05
C GLN A 141 11.66 2.72 6.96
N TYR A 142 10.63 1.98 6.51
CA TYR A 142 9.73 2.46 5.46
C TYR A 142 8.92 3.67 5.94
N LEU A 143 8.44 3.66 7.19
CA LEU A 143 7.79 4.83 7.79
C LEU A 143 8.73 6.05 7.80
N LYS A 144 10.00 5.88 8.18
CA LYS A 144 10.99 6.95 8.11
C LYS A 144 11.15 7.48 6.68
N GLU A 145 11.27 6.59 5.71
CA GLU A 145 11.40 6.96 4.29
C GLU A 145 10.21 7.81 3.85
N ILE A 146 8.97 7.35 4.12
CA ILE A 146 7.75 8.10 3.79
C ILE A 146 7.71 9.45 4.52
N TYR A 147 8.00 9.51 5.82
CA TYR A 147 7.87 10.73 6.62
C TYR A 147 8.72 11.89 6.10
N PHE A 148 9.89 11.59 5.54
CA PHE A 148 10.80 12.60 5.00
C PHE A 148 10.62 12.88 3.51
N GLU A 149 9.72 12.17 2.82
CA GLU A 149 9.38 12.49 1.43
C GLU A 149 8.51 13.76 1.35
N PRO A 150 8.92 14.79 0.60
CA PRO A 150 8.15 16.03 0.49
C PRO A 150 6.72 15.83 -0.02
N ALA A 151 6.53 14.87 -0.93
CA ALA A 151 5.22 14.54 -1.48
C ALA A 151 4.28 13.86 -0.45
N ALA A 152 4.83 13.35 0.66
CA ALA A 152 4.05 12.71 1.73
C ALA A 152 3.63 13.68 2.85
N GLU A 153 3.98 14.97 2.77
CA GLU A 153 3.71 15.98 3.81
C GLU A 153 2.23 15.99 4.24
N VAL A 154 1.33 15.91 3.26
CA VAL A 154 -0.13 15.92 3.49
C VAL A 154 -0.61 14.71 4.29
N HIS A 155 0.16 13.61 4.34
CA HIS A 155 -0.19 12.38 5.04
C HIS A 155 0.43 12.27 6.43
N LYS A 156 1.24 13.24 6.87
CA LYS A 156 1.87 13.20 8.21
C LYS A 156 0.88 13.13 9.36
N HIS A 157 -0.34 13.64 9.17
CA HIS A 157 -1.42 13.52 10.15
C HIS A 157 -1.84 12.07 10.43
N LYS A 158 -1.51 11.10 9.56
CA LYS A 158 -1.75 9.66 9.79
C LYS A 158 -0.71 9.02 10.71
N TYR A 159 0.39 9.69 11.04
CA TYR A 159 1.39 9.16 11.97
C TYR A 159 0.87 9.21 13.40
N THR A 160 0.39 8.07 13.88
CA THR A 160 0.04 7.88 15.28
C THR A 160 1.30 7.77 16.15
N LYS A 161 1.13 7.88 17.46
CA LYS A 161 2.22 7.63 18.41
C LYS A 161 2.92 6.27 18.18
N LEU A 162 2.16 5.22 17.86
CA LEU A 162 2.72 3.89 17.57
C LEU A 162 3.64 3.91 16.34
N LEU A 163 3.24 4.60 15.27
CA LEU A 163 4.07 4.69 14.06
C LEU A 163 5.37 5.46 14.32
N PHE A 164 5.32 6.52 15.13
CA PHE A 164 6.53 7.21 15.56
C PHE A 164 7.43 6.33 16.44
N GLU A 165 6.85 5.52 17.34
CA GLU A 165 7.61 4.57 18.16
C GLU A 165 8.34 3.53 17.30
N GLU A 166 7.74 3.04 16.20
CA GLU A 166 8.40 2.16 15.24
C GLU A 166 9.59 2.83 14.55
N VAL A 167 9.45 4.09 14.14
CA VAL A 167 10.55 4.87 13.53
C VAL A 167 11.67 5.09 14.55
N ILE A 168 11.34 5.46 15.79
CA ILE A 168 12.30 5.62 16.89
C ILE A 168 13.02 4.29 17.17
N PHE A 169 12.29 3.18 17.19
CA PHE A 169 12.85 1.85 17.37
C PHE A 169 13.85 1.51 16.27
N TYR A 170 13.54 1.82 15.00
CA TYR A 170 14.49 1.70 13.89
C TYR A 170 15.76 2.52 14.15
N TYR A 171 15.64 3.80 14.51
CA TYR A 171 16.80 4.66 14.80
C TYR A 171 17.67 4.12 15.94
N LEU A 172 17.05 3.64 17.03
CA LEU A 172 17.74 3.03 18.17
C LEU A 172 18.50 1.77 17.77
N LYS A 173 17.85 0.87 17.04
CA LYS A 173 18.45 -0.42 16.64
C LYS A 173 19.46 -0.30 15.51
N ALA A 174 19.34 0.70 14.66
CA ALA A 174 20.31 1.01 13.61
C ALA A 174 21.47 1.90 14.10
N CYS A 175 21.51 2.30 15.38
CA CYS A 175 22.51 3.18 15.97
C CYS A 175 22.60 4.57 15.30
N LYS A 176 21.46 5.13 14.89
CA LYS A 176 21.34 6.38 14.10
C LYS A 176 20.85 7.59 14.90
N LEU A 177 21.08 7.60 16.21
CA LEU A 177 20.54 8.61 17.14
C LEU A 177 21.09 10.03 16.93
N TYR A 178 22.20 10.16 16.21
CA TYR A 178 22.82 11.45 15.88
C TYR A 178 22.31 12.02 14.54
N GLU A 179 21.50 11.28 13.79
CA GLU A 179 20.90 11.80 12.56
C GLU A 179 19.86 12.87 12.91
N LYS A 180 19.85 13.97 12.15
CA LYS A 180 18.89 15.07 12.33
C LYS A 180 17.44 14.56 12.35
N GLY A 181 17.14 13.60 11.48
CA GLY A 181 15.81 12.98 11.39
C GLY A 181 15.35 12.31 12.68
N TYR A 182 16.25 11.77 13.51
CA TYR A 182 15.86 11.20 14.81
C TYR A 182 15.28 12.26 15.75
N GLN A 183 15.89 13.46 15.80
CA GLN A 183 15.38 14.54 16.65
C GLN A 183 14.02 15.06 16.15
N GLU A 184 13.88 15.22 14.83
CA GLU A 184 12.61 15.65 14.22
C GLU A 184 11.47 14.66 14.52
N ILE A 185 11.72 13.35 14.37
CA ILE A 185 10.75 12.30 14.71
C ILE A 185 10.43 12.30 16.21
N ARG A 186 11.44 12.43 17.07
CA ARG A 186 11.25 12.41 18.52
C ARG A 186 10.41 13.59 19.01
N GLU A 187 10.60 14.78 18.45
CA GLU A 187 9.76 15.95 18.77
C GLU A 187 8.34 15.78 18.22
N ALA A 188 8.18 15.26 16.99
CA ALA A 188 6.86 14.96 16.43
C ALA A 188 6.08 13.95 17.30
N ALA A 189 6.76 12.90 17.77
CA ALA A 189 6.18 11.87 18.63
C ALA A 189 5.62 12.40 19.97
N LYS A 190 6.17 13.50 20.51
CA LYS A 190 5.65 14.11 21.75
C LYS A 190 4.29 14.78 21.56
N ASN A 191 4.01 15.22 20.34
CA ASN A 191 2.80 15.94 19.97
C ASN A 191 1.77 15.04 19.27
N ALA A 192 2.08 13.76 19.11
CA ALA A 192 1.18 12.77 18.51
C ALA A 192 0.24 12.20 19.57
N ASP A 193 -1.05 12.15 19.23
CA ASP A 193 -2.09 11.49 20.04
C ASP A 193 -1.99 9.95 19.97
#